data_AF-A0A943ZSS1-F1
#
_entry.id   AF-A0A943ZSS1-F1
#
_cell.length_a   1.000
_cell.length_b   1.000
_cell.length_c   1.000
_cell.angle_alpha   90.00
_cell.angle_beta   90.00
_cell.angle_gamma   90.00
#
_symmetry.space_group_name_H-M   'P 1'
#
loop_
_entity.id
_entity.type
_entity.pdbx_description
1 polymer ?
#
loop_
_entity_poly.entity_id
_entity_poly.type
_entity_poly.pdbx_seq_one_letter_code
_entity_poly.pdbx_strand_id
1 'polypeptide(L)'
;PSCADLGYTYTGSTSDCLSPALKCPFNTSYFNCTKKTDAVKNMVLDWSKKKSINLTSSRYYVTSYGIVIGRIQDISNVGAGVYINGITAATTGVENMFTSFYAQVAPGDSVSASGRSPDFYFVPYKNL
;
A
#
# COMPACT_ATOMS: atom_id res chain seq x y z
N PRO A 1 26.72 21.01 -9.84
CA PRO A 1 27.18 19.96 -10.78
C PRO A 1 26.68 18.58 -10.34
N SER A 2 25.91 17.92 -11.19
CA SER A 2 25.55 16.51 -11.03
C SER A 2 26.80 15.62 -11.20
N CYS A 3 26.77 14.37 -10.73
CA CYS A 3 27.89 13.44 -10.94
C CYS A 3 28.16 13.17 -12.44
N ALA A 4 27.13 13.29 -13.28
CA ALA A 4 27.24 13.20 -14.73
C ALA A 4 27.97 14.42 -15.32
N ASP A 5 27.72 15.62 -14.77
CA ASP A 5 28.40 16.87 -15.17
C ASP A 5 29.91 16.84 -14.88
N LEU A 6 30.35 15.95 -13.98
CA LEU A 6 31.74 15.75 -13.59
C LEU A 6 32.40 14.55 -14.29
N GLY A 7 31.74 13.94 -15.29
CA GLY A 7 32.31 12.87 -16.10
C GLY A 7 32.36 11.49 -15.43
N TYR A 8 31.72 11.30 -14.28
CA TYR A 8 31.69 10.01 -13.60
C TYR A 8 30.54 9.15 -14.13
N THR A 9 30.85 8.20 -15.02
CA THR A 9 29.94 7.13 -15.44
C THR A 9 30.36 5.80 -14.79
N TYR A 10 29.45 5.14 -14.09
CA TYR A 10 29.68 3.83 -13.47
C TYR A 10 29.48 2.71 -14.51
N THR A 11 30.44 1.80 -14.61
CA THR A 11 30.48 0.70 -15.60
C THR A 11 30.19 -0.69 -14.99
N GLY A 12 29.85 -0.78 -13.70
CA GLY A 12 29.48 -2.05 -13.06
C GLY A 12 27.99 -2.40 -13.24
N SER A 13 27.61 -3.64 -12.91
CA SER A 13 26.23 -4.11 -13.06
C SER A 13 25.29 -3.35 -12.11
N THR A 14 24.42 -2.52 -12.68
CA THR A 14 23.31 -1.84 -12.00
C THR A 14 22.00 -2.62 -12.12
N SER A 15 22.06 -3.91 -12.48
CA SER A 15 20.89 -4.76 -12.76
C SER A 15 19.85 -4.75 -11.65
N ASP A 16 20.30 -4.59 -10.41
CA ASP A 16 19.46 -4.65 -9.21
C ASP A 16 19.01 -3.27 -8.72
N CYS A 17 19.54 -2.20 -9.31
CA CYS A 17 19.16 -0.83 -9.01
C CYS A 17 17.88 -0.45 -9.77
N LEU A 18 16.98 0.29 -9.11
CA LEU A 18 15.78 0.84 -9.75
C LEU A 18 16.08 2.09 -10.61
N SER A 19 17.26 2.68 -10.43
CA SER A 19 17.73 3.89 -11.12
C SER A 19 19.21 3.75 -11.50
N PRO A 20 19.73 4.53 -12.47
CA PRO A 20 21.16 4.60 -12.72
C PRO A 20 21.92 4.86 -11.43
N ALA A 21 22.88 3.99 -11.08
CA ALA A 21 23.63 4.10 -9.85
C ALA A 21 24.51 5.36 -9.88
N LEU A 22 24.33 6.25 -8.91
CA LEU A 22 25.18 7.42 -8.74
C LEU A 22 26.42 7.04 -7.91
N LYS A 23 27.60 7.28 -8.45
CA LYS A 23 28.89 7.06 -7.76
C LYS A 23 29.26 8.30 -6.96
N CYS A 24 29.64 8.14 -5.69
CA CYS A 24 30.21 9.24 -4.91
C CYS A 24 31.65 9.56 -5.40
N PRO A 25 31.99 10.84 -5.66
CA PRO A 25 33.30 11.21 -6.23
C PRO A 25 34.50 10.92 -5.32
N PHE A 26 34.29 10.75 -4.02
CA PHE A 26 35.36 10.51 -3.03
C PHE A 26 35.39 9.10 -2.45
N ASN A 27 34.42 8.25 -2.78
CA ASN A 27 34.34 6.91 -2.22
C ASN A 27 33.86 5.91 -3.28
N THR A 28 34.82 5.14 -3.80
CA THR A 28 34.61 4.13 -4.84
C THR A 28 33.78 2.93 -4.38
N SER A 29 33.56 2.78 -3.07
CA SER A 29 32.83 1.64 -2.47
C SER A 29 31.35 1.96 -2.20
N TYR A 30 30.92 3.22 -2.29
CA TYR A 30 29.55 3.63 -2.03
C TYR A 30 28.87 4.05 -3.33
N PHE A 31 27.99 3.17 -3.83
CA PHE A 31 27.00 3.51 -4.84
C PHE A 31 25.69 3.82 -4.12
N ASN A 32 25.03 4.91 -4.50
CA ASN A 32 23.73 5.25 -3.94
C ASN A 32 22.64 4.86 -4.96
N CYS A 33 22.08 3.67 -4.81
CA CYS A 33 20.93 3.23 -5.59
C CYS A 33 19.95 2.46 -4.71
N THR A 34 18.65 2.67 -4.91
CA THR A 34 17.61 1.83 -4.30
C THR A 34 17.61 0.48 -5.01
N LYS A 35 17.84 -0.61 -4.26
CA LYS A 35 17.76 -1.96 -4.84
C LYS A 35 16.31 -2.40 -4.97
N LYS A 36 16.02 -3.19 -6.00
CA LYS A 36 14.72 -3.85 -6.22
C LYS A 36 14.27 -4.63 -4.99
N THR A 37 15.20 -5.34 -4.33
CA THR A 37 14.91 -6.11 -3.11
C THR A 37 14.49 -5.24 -1.94
N ASP A 38 15.07 -4.05 -1.82
CA ASP A 38 14.80 -3.14 -0.70
C ASP A 38 13.43 -2.48 -0.89
N ALA A 39 13.04 -2.17 -2.13
CA ALA A 39 11.69 -1.73 -2.45
C ALA A 39 10.62 -2.77 -2.05
N VAL A 40 10.84 -4.06 -2.33
CA VAL A 40 9.90 -5.12 -1.95
C VAL A 40 9.86 -5.35 -0.44
N LYS A 41 11.02 -5.31 0.24
CA LYS A 41 11.08 -5.42 1.72
C LYS A 41 10.29 -4.30 2.41
N ASN A 42 10.21 -3.13 1.80
CA ASN A 42 9.40 -2.02 2.31
C ASN A 42 7.90 -2.21 2.18
N MET A 43 7.44 -3.28 1.52
CA MET A 43 6.03 -3.67 1.46
C MET A 43 5.67 -4.80 2.45
N VAL A 44 6.56 -5.13 3.39
CA VAL A 44 6.25 -6.10 4.44
C VAL A 44 5.28 -5.48 5.46
N LEU A 45 4.21 -6.20 5.79
CA LEU A 45 3.17 -5.73 6.72
C LEU A 45 3.63 -5.76 8.19
N ASP A 46 3.26 -4.72 8.94
CA ASP A 46 3.44 -4.65 10.38
C ASP A 46 2.14 -5.01 11.12
N TRP A 47 1.89 -6.30 11.27
CA TRP A 47 0.71 -6.82 11.98
C TRP A 47 0.64 -6.41 13.47
N SER A 48 1.76 -6.01 14.06
CA SER A 48 1.78 -5.51 15.44
C SER A 48 1.12 -4.13 15.57
N LYS A 49 1.08 -3.37 14.45
CA LYS A 49 0.48 -2.02 14.36
C LYS A 49 -0.88 -2.02 13.68
N LYS A 50 -1.52 -3.19 13.53
CA LYS A 50 -2.87 -3.25 12.93
C LYS A 50 -3.85 -2.39 13.72
N LYS A 51 -4.73 -1.70 13.01
CA LYS A 51 -5.76 -0.83 13.59
C LYS A 51 -7.13 -1.27 13.09
N SER A 52 -8.04 -1.56 14.02
CA SER A 52 -9.45 -1.76 13.66
C SER A 52 -10.06 -0.45 13.17
N ILE A 53 -10.80 -0.51 12.06
CA ILE A 53 -11.45 0.64 11.45
C ILE A 53 -12.92 0.29 11.17
N ASN A 54 -13.81 1.27 11.37
CA ASN A 54 -15.23 1.11 11.07
C ASN A 54 -15.57 1.90 9.81
N LEU A 55 -15.58 1.20 8.66
CA LEU A 55 -15.79 1.80 7.35
C LEU A 55 -17.25 2.11 7.00
N THR A 56 -18.21 1.57 7.77
CA THR A 56 -19.65 1.82 7.56
C THR A 56 -20.15 3.05 8.32
N SER A 57 -19.49 3.40 9.43
CA SER A 57 -19.87 4.58 10.22
C SER A 57 -19.19 5.85 9.72
N SER A 58 -17.96 5.76 9.21
CA SER A 58 -17.26 6.90 8.63
C SER A 58 -16.24 6.48 7.58
N ARG A 59 -15.94 7.40 6.67
CA ARG A 59 -14.85 7.24 5.70
C ARG A 59 -13.51 7.28 6.41
N TYR A 60 -12.68 6.28 6.17
CA TYR A 60 -11.31 6.21 6.66
C TYR A 60 -10.37 6.90 5.66
N TYR A 61 -9.59 7.86 6.14
CA TYR A 61 -8.55 8.53 5.35
C TYR A 61 -7.18 7.95 5.70
N VAL A 62 -6.50 7.46 4.67
CA VAL A 62 -5.22 6.76 4.81
C VAL A 62 -4.11 7.79 4.96
N THR A 63 -3.26 7.63 5.98
CA THR A 63 -2.13 8.53 6.28
C THR A 63 -0.76 7.89 6.08
N SER A 64 -0.71 6.57 5.84
CA SER A 64 0.53 5.82 5.63
C SER A 64 0.27 4.68 4.64
N TYR A 65 1.32 4.24 3.95
CA TYR A 65 1.23 3.10 3.04
C TYR A 65 0.94 1.80 3.81
N GLY A 66 0.08 0.96 3.25
CA GLY A 66 -0.27 -0.32 3.86
C GLY A 66 -1.38 -1.02 3.10
N ILE A 67 -2.18 -1.78 3.83
CA ILE A 67 -3.37 -2.45 3.31
C ILE A 67 -4.59 -2.12 4.16
N VAL A 68 -5.76 -2.22 3.54
CA VAL A 68 -7.01 -2.46 4.24
C VAL A 68 -7.47 -3.86 3.93
N ILE A 69 -7.81 -4.63 4.97
CA ILE A 69 -8.33 -5.99 4.87
C ILE A 69 -9.52 -6.15 5.78
N GLY A 70 -10.51 -6.93 5.37
CA GLY A 70 -11.64 -7.22 6.22
C GLY A 70 -12.77 -7.91 5.49
N ARG A 71 -13.95 -7.85 6.10
CA ARG A 71 -15.19 -8.38 5.53
C ARG A 71 -16.37 -7.51 5.89
N ILE A 72 -17.40 -7.63 5.07
CA ILE A 72 -18.68 -6.99 5.31
C ILE A 72 -19.81 -7.90 4.85
N GLN A 73 -20.94 -7.83 5.55
CA GLN A 73 -22.12 -8.61 5.23
C GLN A 73 -23.15 -7.78 4.47
N ASP A 74 -23.82 -8.44 3.54
CA ASP A 74 -24.98 -7.98 2.80
C ASP A 74 -26.10 -7.42 3.70
N ILE A 75 -26.69 -6.30 3.31
CA ILE A 75 -27.97 -5.82 3.84
C ILE A 75 -29.08 -6.34 2.92
N SER A 76 -30.04 -7.06 3.48
CA SER A 76 -31.19 -7.61 2.76
C SER A 76 -31.87 -6.55 1.89
N ASN A 77 -32.06 -6.86 0.60
CA ASN A 77 -32.60 -5.99 -0.45
C ASN A 77 -31.80 -4.72 -0.78
N VAL A 78 -30.55 -4.59 -0.30
CA VAL A 78 -29.68 -3.43 -0.60
C VAL A 78 -28.30 -3.86 -1.12
N GLY A 79 -27.74 -4.94 -0.59
CA GLY A 79 -26.37 -5.35 -0.88
C GLY A 79 -25.36 -4.90 0.17
N ALA A 80 -24.08 -5.16 -0.08
CA ALA A 80 -22.95 -4.54 0.60
C ALA A 80 -21.87 -4.18 -0.41
N GLY A 81 -21.05 -3.19 -0.05
CA GLY A 81 -19.99 -2.67 -0.90
C GLY A 81 -18.81 -2.14 -0.11
N VAL A 82 -17.62 -2.25 -0.66
CA VAL A 82 -16.43 -1.55 -0.20
C VAL A 82 -15.94 -0.64 -1.33
N TYR A 83 -15.56 0.58 -0.98
CA TYR A 83 -15.22 1.63 -1.92
C TYR A 83 -13.85 2.22 -1.60
N ILE A 84 -13.01 2.37 -2.62
CA ILE A 84 -11.74 3.10 -2.53
C ILE A 84 -11.85 4.32 -3.44
N ASN A 85 -11.71 5.52 -2.89
CA ASN A 85 -11.81 6.78 -3.64
C ASN A 85 -13.12 6.89 -4.45
N GLY A 86 -14.22 6.32 -3.91
CA GLY A 86 -15.52 6.28 -4.56
C GLY A 86 -15.72 5.16 -5.58
N ILE A 87 -14.68 4.40 -5.92
CA ILE A 87 -14.75 3.24 -6.83
C ILE A 87 -15.13 1.98 -6.05
N THR A 88 -16.10 1.23 -6.54
CA THR A 88 -16.48 -0.07 -5.97
C THR A 88 -15.36 -1.08 -6.14
N ALA A 89 -14.84 -1.58 -5.02
CA ALA A 89 -13.73 -2.54 -4.98
C ALA A 89 -14.18 -3.95 -4.57
N ALA A 90 -15.28 -4.07 -3.82
CA ALA A 90 -15.92 -5.35 -3.51
C ALA A 90 -17.43 -5.13 -3.33
N THR A 91 -18.23 -6.15 -3.62
CA THR A 91 -19.68 -6.12 -3.39
C THR A 91 -20.24 -7.51 -3.09
N THR A 92 -21.43 -7.57 -2.49
CA THR A 92 -22.28 -8.75 -2.39
C THR A 92 -23.53 -8.56 -3.25
N GLY A 93 -24.10 -9.66 -3.73
CA GLY A 93 -25.37 -9.67 -4.47
C GLY A 93 -26.33 -10.76 -4.02
N VAL A 94 -26.07 -11.37 -2.85
CA VAL A 94 -26.87 -12.47 -2.29
C VAL A 94 -27.14 -12.15 -0.83
N GLU A 95 -28.39 -12.30 -0.42
CA GLU A 95 -28.84 -11.99 0.93
C GLU A 95 -28.00 -12.74 1.98
N ASN A 96 -27.61 -12.03 3.04
CA ASN A 96 -26.81 -12.53 4.16
C ASN A 96 -25.37 -12.97 3.82
N MET A 97 -24.92 -12.81 2.56
CA MET A 97 -23.56 -13.16 2.15
C MET A 97 -22.52 -12.22 2.76
N PHE A 98 -21.35 -12.76 3.12
CA PHE A 98 -20.18 -11.96 3.42
C PHE A 98 -19.29 -11.83 2.19
N THR A 99 -18.78 -10.64 1.93
CA THR A 99 -17.66 -10.45 1.01
C THR A 99 -16.40 -10.14 1.81
N SER A 100 -15.27 -10.72 1.37
CA SER A 100 -13.96 -10.39 1.91
C SER A 100 -13.29 -9.36 1.00
N PHE A 101 -12.57 -8.44 1.59
CA PHE A 101 -11.91 -7.35 0.90
C PHE A 101 -10.45 -7.25 1.31
N TYR A 102 -9.60 -6.99 0.33
CA TYR A 102 -8.19 -6.69 0.50
C TYR A 102 -7.77 -5.69 -0.56
N ALA A 103 -7.11 -4.60 -0.16
CA ALA A 103 -6.46 -3.68 -1.08
C ALA A 103 -5.25 -3.02 -0.46
N GLN A 104 -4.24 -2.75 -1.29
CA GLN A 104 -3.15 -1.84 -0.94
C GLN A 104 -3.66 -0.40 -1.02
N VAL A 105 -3.20 0.44 -0.10
CA VAL A 105 -3.59 1.84 -0.01
C VAL A 105 -2.39 2.73 0.26
N ALA A 106 -2.49 3.99 -0.18
CA ALA A 106 -1.48 5.02 -0.04
C ALA A 106 -2.02 6.26 0.70
N PRO A 107 -1.15 7.12 1.26
CA PRO A 107 -1.58 8.38 1.84
C PRO A 107 -2.44 9.20 0.88
N GLY A 108 -3.59 9.68 1.36
CA GLY A 108 -4.57 10.42 0.56
C GLY A 108 -5.72 9.55 0.03
N ASP A 109 -5.57 8.22 0.02
CA ASP A 109 -6.70 7.33 -0.28
C ASP A 109 -7.79 7.44 0.78
N SER A 110 -9.02 7.24 0.32
CA SER A 110 -10.19 7.14 1.17
C SER A 110 -10.86 5.80 0.99
N VAL A 111 -11.22 5.17 2.11
CA VAL A 111 -11.92 3.89 2.13
C VAL A 111 -13.23 4.03 2.89
N SER A 112 -14.31 3.50 2.34
CA SER A 112 -15.62 3.44 3.00
C SER A 112 -16.33 2.15 2.62
N ALA A 113 -17.34 1.76 3.39
CA ALA A 113 -18.12 0.57 3.12
C ALA A 113 -19.61 0.81 3.41
N SER A 114 -20.46 0.04 2.76
CA SER A 114 -21.91 -0.05 3.03
C SER A 114 -22.24 -1.52 3.27
N GLY A 115 -23.02 -1.80 4.30
CA GLY A 115 -23.32 -3.18 4.70
C GLY A 115 -23.50 -3.27 6.22
N ARG A 116 -23.54 -4.50 6.73
CA ARG A 116 -23.67 -4.79 8.16
C ARG A 116 -22.53 -5.67 8.65
N SER A 117 -22.38 -5.74 9.98
CA SER A 117 -21.33 -6.53 10.64
C SER A 117 -19.91 -6.28 10.09
N PRO A 118 -19.47 -5.00 9.99
CA PRO A 118 -18.15 -4.67 9.45
C PRO A 118 -17.04 -5.20 10.36
N ASP A 119 -16.01 -5.77 9.75
CA ASP A 119 -14.81 -6.23 10.45
C ASP A 119 -13.60 -5.93 9.57
N PHE A 120 -13.04 -4.73 9.75
CA PHE A 120 -11.95 -4.21 8.92
C PHE A 120 -10.76 -3.76 9.76
N TYR A 121 -9.59 -3.92 9.16
CA TYR A 121 -8.31 -3.53 9.71
C TYR A 121 -7.50 -2.77 8.67
N PHE A 122 -6.87 -1.68 9.11
CA PHE A 122 -5.72 -1.11 8.42
C PHE A 122 -4.44 -1.74 8.98
N VAL A 123 -3.53 -2.18 8.11
CA VAL A 123 -2.22 -2.70 8.50
C VAL A 123 -1.14 -1.94 7.72
N PRO A 124 -0.30 -1.14 8.40
CA PRO A 124 0.76 -0.40 7.71
C PRO A 124 1.87 -1.32 7.23
N TYR A 125 2.64 -0.86 6.24
CA TYR A 125 3.93 -1.47 5.96
C TYR A 125 4.97 -1.12 7.04
N LYS A 126 5.96 -2.00 7.25
CA LYS A 126 7.02 -1.84 8.25
C LYS A 126 7.94 -0.66 7.98
N ASN A 127 8.07 -0.22 6.72
CA ASN A 127 9.04 0.79 6.26
C ASN A 127 10.44 0.49 6.83
N LEU A 128 11.06 -0.58 6.33
CA LEU A 128 12.34 -1.12 6.81
C LEU A 128 13.55 -0.31 6.33
#